data_AF-A0A2G9PYG8-F1
#
_entry.id   AF-A0A2G9PYG8-F1
#
_cell.length_a   1.000
_cell.length_b   1.000
_cell.length_c   1.000
_cell.angle_alpha   90.00
_cell.angle_beta   90.00
_cell.angle_gamma   90.00
#
_symmetry.space_group_name_H-M   'P 1'
#
loop_
_entity.id
_entity.type
_entity.pdbx_description
1 polymer ?
#
loop_
_entity_poly.entity_id
_entity_poly.type
_entity_poly.pdbx_seq_one_letter_code
_entity_poly.pdbx_strand_id
1 'polypeptide(L)'
;MIKRNESLSIPEAGEFVEKIEKNEEIIKFINDFTKMKPEKAKEMRKMIEDMGIMKLRNEQIIKVIDLMPETSEDLNKIFNNISLTEDETKNILDAVKKFK
;
A
#
# COMPACT_ATOMS: atom_id res chain seq x y z
N MET A 1 -8.54 -22.77 14.09
CA MET A 1 -7.67 -21.81 14.80
C MET A 1 -6.83 -21.09 13.74
N ILE A 2 -6.89 -19.76 13.67
CA ILE A 2 -6.13 -18.98 12.68
C ILE A 2 -4.66 -18.98 13.10
N LYS A 3 -3.75 -19.34 12.19
CA LYS A 3 -2.30 -19.44 12.46
C LYS A 3 -1.52 -18.16 12.14
N ARG A 4 -1.99 -17.36 11.18
CA ARG A 4 -1.37 -16.10 10.72
C ARG A 4 -2.45 -15.23 10.09
N ASN A 5 -2.40 -13.93 10.35
CA ASN A 5 -3.26 -12.93 9.74
C ASN A 5 -2.38 -11.78 9.25
N GLU A 6 -2.45 -11.47 7.96
CA GLU A 6 -1.66 -10.40 7.33
C GLU A 6 -2.56 -9.57 6.43
N SER A 7 -2.44 -8.26 6.57
CA SER A 7 -3.12 -7.32 5.70
C SER A 7 -2.35 -7.20 4.38
N LEU A 8 -3.07 -7.30 3.27
CA LEU A 8 -2.54 -7.17 1.91
C LEU A 8 -3.16 -5.93 1.24
N SER A 9 -2.39 -5.29 0.38
CA SER A 9 -2.89 -4.24 -0.52
C SER A 9 -3.70 -4.87 -1.66
N ILE A 10 -4.56 -4.08 -2.29
CA ILE A 10 -5.37 -4.51 -3.44
C ILE A 10 -4.51 -5.14 -4.55
N PRO A 11 -3.37 -4.54 -4.99
CA PRO A 11 -2.53 -5.17 -6.01
C PRO A 11 -1.86 -6.47 -5.52
N GLU A 12 -1.52 -6.59 -4.23
CA GLU A 12 -0.99 -7.85 -3.69
C GLU A 12 -2.07 -8.94 -3.61
N ALA A 13 -3.30 -8.57 -3.28
CA ALA A 13 -4.44 -9.47 -3.27
C ALA A 13 -4.75 -10.01 -4.67
N GLY A 14 -4.55 -9.20 -5.72
CA GLY A 14 -4.71 -9.60 -7.12
C GLY A 14 -3.94 -10.89 -7.48
N GLU A 15 -2.73 -11.04 -6.96
CA GLU A 15 -1.92 -12.25 -7.18
C GLU A 15 -2.62 -13.53 -6.66
N PHE A 16 -3.33 -13.43 -5.53
CA PHE A 16 -4.04 -14.58 -4.96
C PHE A 16 -5.35 -14.87 -5.68
N VAL A 17 -6.07 -13.83 -6.09
CA VAL A 17 -7.33 -13.97 -6.85
C VAL A 17 -7.08 -14.64 -8.19
N GLU A 18 -6.02 -14.25 -8.90
CA GLU A 18 -5.63 -14.88 -10.17
C GLU A 18 -5.21 -16.35 -10.01
N LYS A 19 -4.61 -16.70 -8.87
CA LYS A 19 -4.10 -18.05 -8.60
C LYS A 19 -5.15 -19.04 -8.09
N ILE A 20 -6.10 -18.58 -7.27
CA ILE A 20 -6.98 -19.47 -6.48
C ILE A 20 -8.39 -19.55 -7.06
N GLU A 21 -9.02 -18.40 -7.30
CA GLU A 21 -10.48 -18.34 -7.50
C GLU A 21 -10.87 -17.88 -8.91
N LYS A 22 -9.95 -17.29 -9.68
CA LYS A 22 -10.15 -16.77 -11.05
C LYS A 22 -11.52 -16.13 -11.25
N ASN A 23 -11.95 -15.33 -10.28
CA ASN A 23 -13.21 -14.62 -10.34
C ASN A 23 -13.04 -13.34 -11.18
N GLU A 24 -13.65 -13.33 -12.37
CA GLU A 24 -13.49 -12.23 -13.34
C GLU A 24 -13.98 -10.87 -12.81
N GLU A 25 -15.03 -10.85 -11.97
CA GLU A 25 -15.56 -9.61 -11.40
C GLU A 25 -14.58 -8.98 -10.42
N ILE A 26 -13.96 -9.81 -9.57
CA ILE A 26 -12.95 -9.35 -8.59
C ILE A 26 -11.69 -8.90 -9.31
N ILE A 27 -11.23 -9.63 -10.33
CA ILE A 27 -10.06 -9.24 -11.13
C ILE A 27 -10.32 -7.90 -11.81
N LYS A 28 -11.50 -7.70 -12.38
CA LYS A 28 -11.87 -6.42 -12.99
C LYS A 28 -11.86 -5.29 -11.97
N PHE A 29 -12.47 -5.49 -10.80
CA PHE A 29 -12.42 -4.50 -9.72
C PHE A 29 -10.98 -4.15 -9.30
N ILE A 30 -10.11 -5.15 -9.15
CA ILE A 30 -8.71 -4.94 -8.82
C ILE A 30 -8.01 -4.13 -9.93
N ASN A 31 -8.25 -4.44 -11.19
CA ASN A 31 -7.66 -3.69 -12.30
C ASN A 31 -8.18 -2.25 -12.40
N ASP A 32 -9.45 -2.00 -12.04
CA ASP A 32 -10.03 -0.65 -12.03
C ASP A 32 -9.44 0.23 -10.91
N PHE A 33 -9.05 -0.37 -9.79
CA PHE A 33 -8.53 0.35 -8.61
C PHE A 33 -7.00 0.33 -8.48
N THR A 34 -6.30 -0.53 -9.22
CA THR A 34 -4.85 -0.65 -9.13
C THR A 34 -4.18 -0.20 -10.44
N LYS A 35 -3.25 0.74 -10.31
CA LYS A 35 -2.39 1.17 -11.43
C LYS A 35 -1.08 0.41 -11.49
N MET A 36 -0.79 -0.43 -10.49
CA MET A 36 0.50 -1.08 -10.30
C MET A 36 0.37 -2.60 -10.21
N LYS A 37 1.40 -3.30 -10.70
CA LYS A 37 1.50 -4.76 -10.61
C LYS A 37 1.78 -5.23 -9.16
N PRO A 38 1.41 -6.47 -8.80
CA PRO A 38 1.66 -7.04 -7.46
C PRO A 38 3.13 -6.97 -7.03
N GLU A 39 4.06 -7.19 -7.96
CA GLU A 39 5.51 -7.15 -7.69
C GLU A 39 5.97 -5.77 -7.25
N LYS A 40 5.55 -4.72 -7.97
CA LYS A 40 5.86 -3.32 -7.61
C LYS A 40 5.24 -2.94 -6.28
N ALA A 41 4.04 -3.45 -5.97
CA ALA A 41 3.38 -3.19 -4.69
C ALA A 41 4.18 -3.76 -3.52
N LYS A 42 4.71 -4.98 -3.67
CA LYS A 42 5.60 -5.62 -2.68
C LYS A 42 6.92 -4.88 -2.52
N GLU A 43 7.51 -4.40 -3.61
CA GLU A 43 8.72 -3.57 -3.57
C GLU A 43 8.48 -2.25 -2.84
N MET A 44 7.37 -1.57 -3.14
CA MET A 44 6.97 -0.33 -2.47
C MET A 44 6.70 -0.54 -0.98
N ARG A 45 5.99 -1.62 -0.62
CA ARG A 45 5.79 -2.03 0.79
C ARG A 45 7.12 -2.15 1.51
N LYS A 46 8.04 -2.95 0.96
CA LYS A 46 9.35 -3.17 1.56
C LYS A 46 10.14 -1.88 1.68
N MET A 47 10.12 -1.03 0.66
CA MET A 47 10.79 0.26 0.69
C MET A 47 10.28 1.17 1.82
N ILE A 48 8.98 1.16 2.09
CA ILE A 48 8.36 1.93 3.18
C ILE A 48 8.68 1.31 4.55
N GLU A 49 8.63 -0.02 4.66
CA GLU A 49 9.00 -0.76 5.88
C GLU A 49 10.47 -0.51 6.27
N ASP A 50 11.38 -0.52 5.29
CA ASP A 50 12.82 -0.29 5.47
C ASP A 50 13.15 1.14 5.92
N MET A 51 12.20 2.09 5.83
CA MET A 51 12.38 3.44 6.42
C MET A 51 12.39 3.43 7.94
N GLY A 52 11.94 2.34 8.58
CA GLY A 52 12.00 2.19 10.04
C GLY A 52 11.15 3.21 10.82
N ILE A 53 10.12 3.78 10.18
CA ILE A 53 9.24 4.77 10.81
C ILE A 53 8.37 4.05 11.85
N MET A 54 8.75 4.15 13.13
CA MET A 54 8.12 3.42 14.24
C MET A 54 6.60 3.64 14.36
N LYS A 55 6.10 4.78 13.87
CA LYS A 55 4.68 5.14 13.90
C LYS A 55 3.86 4.42 12.83
N LEU A 56 4.49 3.88 11.78
CA LEU A 56 3.79 3.21 10.68
C LEU A 56 3.31 1.83 11.10
N ARG A 57 2.01 1.60 10.94
CA ARG A 57 1.41 0.26 11.04
C ARG A 57 1.21 -0.32 9.65
N ASN A 58 1.19 -1.66 9.54
CA ASN A 58 0.94 -2.37 8.28
C ASN A 58 -0.31 -1.86 7.55
N GLU A 59 -1.37 -1.57 8.29
CA GLU A 59 -2.64 -1.03 7.75
C GLU A 59 -2.43 0.28 6.99
N GLN A 60 -1.55 1.15 7.48
CA GLN A 60 -1.27 2.45 6.88
C GLN A 60 -0.35 2.32 5.67
N ILE A 61 0.66 1.45 5.74
CA ILE A 61 1.54 1.14 4.60
C ILE A 61 0.71 0.65 3.42
N ILE A 62 -0.24 -0.25 3.69
CA ILE A 62 -1.18 -0.75 2.68
C ILE A 62 -2.01 0.38 2.08
N LYS A 63 -2.54 1.29 2.90
CA LYS A 63 -3.30 2.43 2.40
C LYS A 63 -2.47 3.40 1.57
N VAL A 64 -1.18 3.56 1.87
CA VAL A 64 -0.27 4.34 1.04
C VAL A 64 -0.08 3.68 -0.34
N ILE A 65 0.03 2.35 -0.39
CA ILE A 65 0.14 1.59 -1.65
C ILE A 65 -1.16 1.70 -2.45
N ASP A 66 -2.32 1.47 -1.81
CA ASP A 66 -3.62 1.48 -2.48
C ASP A 66 -4.00 2.86 -3.01
N LEU A 67 -3.73 3.93 -2.25
CA LEU A 67 -4.18 5.28 -2.57
C LEU A 67 -3.15 6.11 -3.33
N MET A 68 -1.88 5.72 -3.31
CA MET A 68 -0.77 6.43 -3.96
C MET A 68 -0.80 7.95 -3.73
N PRO A 69 -0.66 8.42 -2.47
CA PRO A 69 -0.80 9.83 -2.13
C PRO A 69 0.24 10.70 -2.84
N GLU A 70 -0.17 11.85 -3.35
CA GLU A 70 0.71 12.77 -4.09
C GLU A 70 1.13 13.98 -3.25
N THR A 71 0.36 14.28 -2.22
CA THR A 71 0.53 15.46 -1.38
C THR A 71 0.57 15.10 0.11
N SER A 72 1.14 15.99 0.92
CA SER A 72 1.10 15.85 2.38
C SER A 72 -0.33 15.81 2.92
N GLU A 73 -1.28 16.49 2.26
CA GLU A 73 -2.70 16.44 2.63
C GLU A 73 -3.28 15.04 2.41
N ASP A 74 -2.92 14.35 1.32
CA ASP A 74 -3.36 12.99 1.06
C ASP A 74 -2.78 12.00 2.08
N LEU A 75 -1.51 12.19 2.45
CA LEU A 75 -0.92 11.43 3.55
C LEU A 75 -1.66 11.69 4.86
N ASN A 76 -1.97 12.94 5.19
CA ASN A 76 -2.70 13.26 6.43
C ASN A 76 -4.07 12.56 6.51
N LYS A 77 -4.77 12.39 5.37
CA LYS A 77 -6.03 11.62 5.30
C LYS A 77 -5.83 10.13 5.61
N ILE A 78 -4.64 9.58 5.36
CA ILE A 78 -4.26 8.20 5.69
C ILE A 78 -3.86 8.11 7.17
N PHE A 79 -3.14 9.12 7.66
CA PHE A 79 -2.55 9.18 9.00
C PHE A 79 -3.40 10.02 9.98
N ASN A 80 -4.73 9.88 9.97
CA ASN A 80 -5.66 10.74 10.74
C ASN A 80 -5.36 10.86 12.26
N ASN A 81 -4.66 9.89 12.86
CA ASN A 81 -4.31 9.86 14.28
C ASN A 81 -2.79 9.93 14.55
N ILE A 82 -1.98 10.17 13.52
CA ILE A 82 -0.51 10.14 13.60
C ILE A 82 0.04 11.36 12.87
N SER A 83 0.79 12.19 13.58
CA SER A 83 1.55 13.26 12.94
C SER A 83 2.90 12.72 12.46
N LEU A 84 3.07 12.72 11.14
CA LEU A 84 4.37 12.52 10.49
C LEU A 84 5.17 13.82 10.55
N THR A 85 6.47 13.71 10.74
CA THR A 85 7.40 14.83 10.57
C THR A 85 7.53 15.20 9.09
N GLU A 86 8.08 16.38 8.80
CA GLU A 86 8.32 16.81 7.41
C GLU A 86 9.22 15.82 6.65
N ASP A 87 10.26 15.31 7.29
CA ASP A 87 11.17 14.32 6.71
C ASP A 87 10.48 12.97 6.45
N GLU A 88 9.71 12.46 7.42
CA GLU A 88 8.91 11.22 7.26
C GLU A 88 7.93 11.37 6.09
N THR A 89 7.22 12.49 6.03
CA THR A 89 6.23 12.79 4.98
C THR A 89 6.91 12.82 3.61
N LYS A 90 8.02 13.55 3.49
CA LYS A 90 8.78 13.66 2.25
C LYS A 90 9.30 12.31 1.78
N ASN A 91 9.88 11.51 2.68
CA ASN A 91 10.42 10.19 2.36
C ASN A 91 9.33 9.26 1.82
N ILE A 92 8.14 9.25 2.42
CA ILE A 92 7.01 8.44 1.96
C ILE A 92 6.54 8.93 0.58
N LEU A 93 6.34 10.24 0.38
CA LEU A 93 5.94 10.78 -0.92
C LEU A 93 6.97 10.46 -2.02
N ASP A 94 8.26 10.57 -1.70
CA ASP A 94 9.32 10.27 -2.66
C ASP A 94 9.41 8.77 -2.97
N ALA A 95 9.07 7.88 -2.02
CA ALA A 95 8.88 6.46 -2.32
C ALA A 95 7.69 6.25 -3.25
N VAL A 96 6.52 6.82 -2.96
CA VAL A 96 5.32 6.71 -3.82
C VAL A 96 5.62 7.16 -5.24
N LYS A 97 6.32 8.28 -5.43
CA LYS A 97 6.68 8.82 -6.75
C LYS A 97 7.52 7.85 -7.60
N LYS A 98 8.35 6.99 -7.00
CA LYS A 98 9.20 6.03 -7.74
C LYS A 98 8.40 4.92 -8.41
N PHE A 99 7.17 4.67 -7.96
CA PHE A 99 6.33 3.57 -8.46
C PHE A 99 5.20 4.04 -9.37
N LYS A 100 5.15 5.35 -9.68
CA LYS A 100 4.16 5.96 -10.58
C LYS A 100 4.55 5.83 -12.05
#